data_AF-A0A972SK34-F1
#
_entry.id   AF-A0A972SK34-F1
#
_cell.length_a   1.000
_cell.length_b   1.000
_cell.length_c   1.000
_cell.angle_alpha   90.00
_cell.angle_beta   90.00
_cell.angle_gamma   90.00
#
_symmetry.space_group_name_H-M   'P 1'
#
loop_
_entity.id
_entity.type
_entity.pdbx_description
1 polymer ?
#
loop_
_entity_poly.entity_id
_entity_poly.type
_entity_poly.pdbx_seq_one_letter_code
_entity_poly.pdbx_strand_id
1 'polypeptide(L)'
;MTDASLIEQYGPRESMEYDVVIVGGGPAGLSAAIRLKQLAAEKGVELGVCVLEKGSEIGAHILSGAVMDPRAITELIPDWKEKGAPLTVDVTEDKFLFLTET
;
A
#
# COMPACT_ATOMS: atom_id res chain seq x y z
N MET A 1 10.65 -27.33 20.95
CA MET A 1 9.98 -26.30 21.77
C MET A 1 8.49 -26.53 21.66
N THR A 2 7.79 -26.58 22.79
CA THR A 2 6.32 -26.67 22.83
C THR A 2 5.73 -25.28 22.99
N ASP A 3 4.47 -25.09 22.60
CA ASP A 3 3.78 -23.79 22.76
C ASP A 3 3.80 -23.32 24.21
N ALA A 4 3.67 -24.24 25.17
CA ALA A 4 3.77 -23.95 26.61
C ALA A 4 5.14 -23.36 26.99
N SER A 5 6.25 -23.90 26.46
CA SER A 5 7.59 -23.39 26.73
C SER A 5 7.84 -21.99 26.14
N LEU A 6 7.17 -21.66 25.03
CA LEU A 6 7.29 -20.33 24.40
C LEU A 6 6.47 -19.27 25.16
N ILE A 7 5.28 -19.64 25.64
CA ILE A 7 4.42 -18.74 26.42
C ILE A 7 5.05 -18.42 27.78
N GLU A 8 5.67 -19.41 28.43
CA GLU A 8 6.39 -19.19 29.69
C GLU A 8 7.57 -18.22 29.53
N GLN A 9 8.31 -18.31 28.41
CA GLN A 9 9.48 -17.48 28.15
C GLN A 9 9.16 -16.07 27.64
N TYR A 10 8.16 -15.93 26.76
CA TYR A 10 7.89 -14.68 26.02
C TYR A 10 6.51 -14.08 26.30
N GLY A 11 5.68 -14.73 27.10
CA GLY A 11 4.29 -14.35 27.32
C GLY A 11 3.34 -14.82 26.21
N PRO A 12 2.03 -14.61 26.39
CA PRO A 12 1.03 -14.90 25.35
C PRO A 12 1.18 -13.94 24.16
N ARG A 13 0.67 -14.34 22.98
CA ARG A 13 0.65 -13.46 21.81
C ARG A 13 -0.21 -12.22 22.09
N GLU A 14 0.31 -11.05 21.78
CA GLU A 14 -0.48 -9.81 21.78
C GLU A 14 -1.52 -9.84 20.66
N SER A 15 -2.66 -9.19 20.90
CA SER A 15 -3.74 -9.07 19.93
C SER A 15 -4.39 -7.70 20.01
N MET A 16 -4.88 -7.21 18.87
CA MET A 16 -5.61 -5.95 18.73
C MET A 16 -6.78 -6.20 17.78
N GLU A 17 -7.93 -5.59 18.07
CA GLU A 17 -9.14 -5.72 17.24
C GLU A 17 -9.19 -4.62 16.16
N TYR A 18 -9.52 -5.02 14.94
CA TYR A 18 -9.74 -4.14 13.79
C TYR A 18 -10.88 -4.73 12.94
N ASP A 19 -11.66 -3.88 12.28
CA ASP A 19 -12.71 -4.32 11.36
C ASP A 19 -12.12 -4.90 10.07
N VAL A 20 -11.00 -4.32 9.61
CA VAL A 20 -10.28 -4.77 8.42
C VAL A 20 -8.78 -4.76 8.68
N VAL A 21 -8.12 -5.87 8.35
CA VAL A 21 -6.65 -5.99 8.34
C VAL A 21 -6.18 -6.23 6.90
N ILE A 22 -5.27 -5.38 6.44
CA ILE A 22 -4.65 -5.45 5.12
C ILE A 22 -3.19 -5.82 5.30
N VAL A 23 -2.75 -6.90 4.65
CA VAL A 23 -1.35 -7.35 4.68
C VAL A 23 -0.64 -6.86 3.42
N GLY A 24 0.32 -5.94 3.62
CA GLY A 24 1.11 -5.29 2.57
C GLY A 24 0.76 -3.81 2.39
N GLY A 25 1.74 -2.94 2.59
CA GLY A 25 1.67 -1.49 2.41
C GLY A 25 2.06 -1.02 1.01
N GLY A 26 1.82 -1.84 -0.01
CA GLY A 26 2.04 -1.48 -1.42
C GLY A 26 0.86 -0.71 -2.02
N PRO A 27 0.90 -0.37 -3.33
CA PRO A 27 -0.15 0.42 -3.98
C PRO A 27 -1.56 -0.17 -3.81
N ALA A 28 -1.72 -1.48 -3.96
CA ALA A 28 -3.02 -2.14 -3.79
C ALA A 28 -3.54 -2.06 -2.35
N GLY A 29 -2.70 -2.38 -1.35
CA GLY A 29 -3.09 -2.37 0.05
C GLY A 29 -3.42 -0.97 0.56
N LEU A 30 -2.59 0.02 0.20
CA LEU A 30 -2.87 1.42 0.52
C LEU A 30 -4.11 1.94 -0.20
N SER A 31 -4.33 1.56 -1.47
CA SER A 31 -5.54 1.97 -2.19
C SER A 31 -6.82 1.44 -1.54
N ALA A 32 -6.80 0.17 -1.11
CA ALA A 32 -7.92 -0.44 -0.38
C ALA A 32 -8.15 0.27 0.96
N ALA A 33 -7.10 0.52 1.73
CA ALA A 33 -7.20 1.21 3.03
C ALA A 33 -7.78 2.62 2.88
N ILE A 34 -7.27 3.40 1.92
CA ILE A 34 -7.73 4.75 1.62
C ILE A 34 -9.21 4.71 1.22
N ARG A 35 -9.59 3.84 0.28
CA ARG A 35 -10.99 3.79 -0.19
C ARG A 35 -11.95 3.36 0.91
N LEU A 36 -11.57 2.41 1.75
CA LEU A 36 -12.38 2.00 2.91
C LEU A 36 -12.61 3.17 3.88
N LYS A 37 -11.56 3.94 4.20
CA LYS A 37 -11.70 5.12 5.08
C LYS A 37 -12.50 6.24 4.43
N GLN A 38 -12.37 6.47 3.13
CA GLN A 38 -13.23 7.41 2.39
C GLN A 38 -14.71 6.99 2.46
N LEU A 39 -15.03 5.74 2.15
CA LEU A 39 -16.39 5.20 2.21
C LEU A 39 -16.98 5.24 3.63
N ALA A 40 -16.16 4.98 4.65
CA ALA A 40 -16.56 5.08 6.05
C ALA A 40 -16.93 6.52 6.42
N ALA A 41 -16.10 7.49 6.02
CA ALA A 41 -16.36 8.92 6.21
C ALA A 41 -17.62 9.39 5.46
N GLU A 42 -17.81 8.97 4.20
CA GLU A 42 -19.01 9.26 3.41
C GLU A 42 -20.30 8.75 4.10
N LYS A 43 -20.22 7.61 4.78
CA LYS A 43 -21.35 6.98 5.48
C LYS A 43 -21.49 7.42 6.94
N GLY A 44 -20.56 8.22 7.46
CA GLY A 44 -20.53 8.64 8.86
C GLY A 44 -20.35 7.47 9.84
N VAL A 45 -19.63 6.42 9.44
CA VAL A 45 -19.35 5.27 10.30
C VAL A 45 -17.87 5.22 10.67
N GLU A 46 -17.59 4.82 11.90
CA GLU A 46 -16.23 4.50 12.30
C GLU A 46 -15.84 3.13 11.76
N LEU A 47 -14.63 3.04 11.22
CA LEU A 47 -14.05 1.82 10.66
C LEU A 47 -12.56 1.77 11.00
N GLY A 48 -12.17 0.78 11.80
CA GLY A 48 -10.80 0.45 12.15
C GLY A 48 -10.14 -0.34 11.04
N VAL A 49 -9.13 0.27 10.39
CA VAL A 49 -8.36 -0.35 9.31
C VAL A 49 -6.89 -0.42 9.73
N CYS A 50 -6.33 -1.63 9.77
CA CYS A 50 -4.91 -1.86 10.01
C CYS A 50 -4.21 -2.23 8.70
N VAL A 51 -3.08 -1.58 8.40
CA VAL A 51 -2.19 -1.96 7.29
C VAL A 51 -0.89 -2.48 7.89
N LEU A 52 -0.59 -3.75 7.65
CA LEU A 52 0.63 -4.41 8.12
C LEU A 52 1.66 -4.43 6.99
N GLU A 53 2.78 -3.73 7.16
CA GLU A 53 3.89 -3.70 6.21
C GLU A 53 5.17 -4.22 6.86
N LYS A 54 5.95 -4.99 6.10
CA LYS A 54 7.24 -5.56 6.54
C LYS A 54 8.35 -4.52 6.56
N GLY A 55 8.27 -3.52 5.68
CA GLY A 55 9.20 -2.40 5.59
C GLY A 55 9.33 -1.64 6.90
N SER A 56 10.52 -1.12 7.17
CA SER A 56 10.75 -0.18 8.27
C SER A 56 9.91 1.09 8.12
N GLU A 57 9.51 1.39 6.89
CA GLU A 57 8.60 2.46 6.50
C GLU A 57 7.80 2.04 5.26
N ILE A 58 6.69 2.72 5.01
CA ILE A 58 5.89 2.51 3.80
C ILE A 58 6.76 2.81 2.57
N GLY A 59 6.85 1.86 1.65
CA GLY A 59 7.65 2.00 0.44
C GLY A 59 9.05 1.40 0.49
N ALA A 60 9.60 1.09 1.68
CA ALA A 60 10.97 0.58 1.82
C ALA A 60 11.27 -0.72 1.04
N HIS A 61 10.24 -1.51 0.75
CA HIS A 61 10.36 -2.75 -0.03
C HIS A 61 9.70 -2.69 -1.41
N ILE A 62 9.22 -1.52 -1.85
CA ILE A 62 8.63 -1.38 -3.19
C ILE A 62 9.77 -1.26 -4.22
N LEU A 63 9.74 -2.14 -5.22
CA LEU A 63 10.65 -2.10 -6.37
C LEU A 63 9.83 -2.15 -7.66
N SER A 64 10.01 -1.17 -8.54
CA SER A 64 9.33 -1.09 -9.84
C SER A 64 10.10 -0.20 -10.80
N GLY A 65 9.98 -0.45 -12.11
CA GLY A 65 10.36 0.52 -13.14
C GLY A 65 9.41 1.72 -13.23
N ALA A 66 8.24 1.62 -12.60
CA ALA A 66 7.31 2.70 -12.29
C ALA A 66 6.80 3.55 -13.47
N VAL A 67 6.63 2.95 -14.66
CA VAL A 67 5.76 3.51 -15.71
C VAL A 67 4.31 3.20 -15.31
N MET A 68 3.53 4.23 -15.01
CA MET A 68 2.21 4.11 -14.37
C MET A 68 1.11 4.77 -15.22
N ASP A 69 -0.02 4.08 -15.37
CA ASP A 69 -1.27 4.68 -15.86
C ASP A 69 -1.94 5.50 -14.72
N PRO A 70 -2.16 6.82 -14.90
CA PRO A 70 -2.71 7.68 -13.86
C PRO A 70 -4.21 7.47 -13.59
N ARG A 71 -4.92 6.64 -14.36
CA ARG A 71 -6.37 6.43 -14.21
C ARG A 71 -6.78 6.03 -12.79
N ALA A 72 -6.10 5.04 -12.21
CA ALA A 72 -6.50 4.49 -10.90
C ALA A 72 -6.27 5.47 -9.75
N ILE A 73 -5.15 6.21 -9.74
CA ILE A 73 -4.89 7.23 -8.72
C ILE A 73 -5.83 8.43 -8.89
N THR A 74 -6.20 8.77 -10.13
CA THR A 74 -7.19 9.81 -10.42
C THR A 74 -8.59 9.43 -9.93
N GLU A 75 -8.98 8.15 -10.02
CA GLU A 75 -10.24 7.67 -9.44
C GLU A 75 -10.21 7.70 -7.91
N LEU A 76 -9.10 7.29 -7.29
CA LEU A 76 -8.98 7.19 -5.83
C LEU A 76 -8.81 8.55 -5.14
N ILE A 77 -8.03 9.45 -5.74
CA ILE A 77 -7.67 10.77 -5.21
C ILE A 77 -7.71 11.78 -6.37
N PRO A 78 -8.89 12.31 -6.75
CA PRO A 78 -9.04 13.15 -7.94
C PRO A 78 -8.12 14.39 -7.99
N ASP A 79 -7.75 14.93 -6.83
CA ASP A 79 -6.90 16.10 -6.62
C ASP A 79 -5.45 15.72 -6.21
N TRP A 80 -4.97 14.55 -6.66
CA TRP A 80 -3.63 14.05 -6.31
C TRP A 80 -2.50 14.97 -6.77
N LYS A 81 -2.70 15.74 -7.86
CA LYS A 81 -1.71 16.68 -8.41
C LYS A 81 -1.50 17.84 -7.45
N GLU A 82 -2.59 18.44 -6.99
CA GLU A 82 -2.60 19.56 -6.05
C GLU A 82 -2.09 19.15 -4.67
N LYS A 83 -2.33 17.89 -4.28
CA LYS A 83 -1.78 17.28 -3.06
C LYS A 83 -0.29 16.94 -3.14
N GLY A 84 0.34 17.12 -4.30
CA GLY A 84 1.78 16.94 -4.48
C GLY A 84 2.23 15.50 -4.64
N ALA A 85 1.41 14.61 -5.22
CA ALA A 85 1.88 13.25 -5.52
C ALA A 85 3.07 13.30 -6.50
N PRO A 86 4.11 12.46 -6.32
CA PRO A 86 5.39 12.58 -7.02
C PRO A 86 5.38 11.99 -8.44
N LEU A 87 4.31 12.24 -9.22
CA LEU A 87 4.20 11.88 -10.63
C LEU A 87 4.48 13.14 -11.48
N THR A 88 5.75 13.48 -11.62
CA THR A 88 6.20 14.74 -12.23
C THR A 88 6.76 14.60 -13.65
N VAL A 89 6.88 13.38 -14.17
CA VAL A 89 7.49 13.08 -15.47
C VAL A 89 6.49 12.37 -16.36
N ASP A 90 5.99 13.08 -17.37
CA ASP A 90 5.08 12.51 -18.37
C ASP A 90 5.85 11.65 -19.39
N VAL A 91 5.27 10.50 -19.76
CA VAL A 91 5.77 9.68 -20.86
C VAL A 91 5.47 10.40 -22.18
N THR A 92 6.51 10.68 -22.96
CA THR A 92 6.38 11.42 -24.24
C THR A 92 6.69 10.56 -25.47
N GLU A 93 7.38 9.43 -25.29
CA GLU A 93 7.81 8.55 -26.36
C GLU A 93 8.02 7.13 -25.83
N ASP A 94 7.57 6.12 -26.60
CA ASP A 94 7.86 4.71 -26.36
C ASP A 94 8.80 4.16 -27.44
N LYS A 95 9.88 3.49 -27.03
CA LYS A 95 10.84 2.85 -27.93
C LYS A 95 10.94 1.37 -27.64
N PHE A 96 10.99 0.58 -28.70
CA PHE A 96 11.33 -0.84 -28.64
C PHE A 96 12.52 -1.09 -29.55
N LEU A 97 13.56 -1.75 -29.03
CA LEU A 97 14.83 -1.94 -29.73
C LEU A 97 15.17 -3.43 -29.77
N PHE A 98 15.71 -3.88 -30.90
CA PHE A 98 16.34 -5.19 -31.03
C PHE A 98 17.85 -5.03 -30.87
N LEU A 99 18.44 -5.74 -29.91
CA LEU A 99 19.87 -5.71 -29.66
C LEU A 99 20.55 -6.85 -30.45
N THR A 100 21.74 -6.60 -30.99
CA THR A 100 22.60 -7.60 -31.64
C THR A 100 23.90 -7.78 -30.87
N GLU A 101 24.64 -8.84 -31.22
CA GLU A 101 26.01 -9.04 -30.77
C GLU A 101 26.90 -7.85 -31.20
N THR A 102 27.91 -7.54 -30.39
CA THR A 102 28.88 -6.46 -30.65
C THR A 102 29.99 -6.92 -31.57
#